data_AF-A0A2W5RVV5-F1
#
_entry.id   AF-A0A2W5RVV5-F1
#
_cell.length_a   1.000
_cell.length_b   1.000
_cell.length_c   1.000
_cell.angle_alpha   90.00
_cell.angle_beta   90.00
_cell.angle_gamma   90.00
#
_symmetry.space_group_name_H-M   'P 1'
#
loop_
_entity.id
_entity.type
_entity.pdbx_description
1 polymer ?
#
loop_
_entity_poly.entity_id
_entity_poly.type
_entity_poly.pdbx_seq_one_letter_code
_entity_poly.pdbx_strand_id
1 'polypeptide(L)'
;MKPTTTHRSRSALAASGLLALVLGGCVVAPSPPPPPVHHRPPPPVVVEPAPPVVIERYAPPPGVVYVEPNYAMPAPGYAWRYHPRYGWGWYHPRYGWHRGWN
;
A
#
# COMPACT_ATOMS: atom_id res chain seq x y z
N MET A 1 4.52 -86.45 21.36
CA MET A 1 5.84 -86.73 21.96
C MET A 1 6.88 -85.86 21.25
N LYS A 2 7.68 -85.08 22.01
CA LYS A 2 8.85 -84.26 21.58
C LYS A 2 8.58 -82.97 20.73
N PRO A 3 9.51 -81.99 20.64
CA PRO A 3 10.13 -81.22 21.74
C PRO A 3 10.49 -79.73 21.41
N THR A 4 10.83 -78.96 22.46
CA THR A 4 11.80 -77.83 22.61
C THR A 4 12.09 -76.76 21.54
N THR A 5 11.80 -75.51 21.95
CA THR A 5 12.77 -74.42 22.22
C THR A 5 13.81 -74.08 21.14
N THR A 6 13.49 -73.16 20.23
CA THR A 6 14.44 -72.52 19.28
C THR A 6 14.25 -70.99 19.17
N HIS A 7 13.37 -70.37 19.97
CA HIS A 7 12.94 -68.99 19.71
C HIS A 7 13.70 -67.90 20.49
N ARG A 8 14.41 -68.25 21.58
CA ARG A 8 14.94 -67.25 22.54
C ARG A 8 16.24 -66.57 22.09
N SER A 9 17.06 -67.27 21.30
CA SER A 9 18.40 -66.85 20.89
C SER A 9 18.41 -65.91 19.67
N ARG A 10 17.35 -65.91 18.85
CA ARG A 10 17.21 -64.99 17.70
C ARG A 10 16.79 -63.58 18.13
N SER A 11 16.08 -63.46 19.25
CA SER A 11 15.51 -62.19 19.70
C SER A 11 16.54 -61.23 20.29
N ALA A 12 17.63 -61.73 20.87
CA ALA A 12 18.64 -60.89 21.53
C ALA A 12 19.51 -60.12 20.52
N LEU A 13 19.84 -60.72 19.37
CA LEU A 13 20.67 -60.09 18.33
C LEU A 13 19.92 -58.96 17.60
N ALA A 14 18.61 -59.11 17.40
CA ALA A 14 17.77 -58.09 16.77
C ALA A 14 17.64 -56.82 17.64
N ALA A 15 17.56 -56.99 18.96
CA ALA A 15 17.39 -55.87 19.89
C ALA A 15 18.61 -54.95 19.94
N SER A 16 19.83 -55.50 19.86
CA SER A 16 21.06 -54.70 19.87
C SER A 16 21.28 -53.90 18.58
N GLY A 17 20.92 -54.44 17.42
CA GLY A 17 21.00 -53.74 16.14
C GLY A 17 20.05 -52.53 16.06
N LEU A 18 18.85 -52.68 16.62
CA LEU A 18 17.87 -51.58 16.68
C LEU A 18 18.36 -50.42 17.57
N LEU A 19 19.00 -50.73 18.71
CA LEU A 19 19.43 -49.71 19.67
C LEU A 19 20.56 -48.81 19.11
N ALA A 20 21.50 -49.37 18.34
CA ALA A 20 22.58 -48.61 17.70
C ALA A 20 22.07 -47.67 16.60
N LEU A 21 21.01 -48.05 15.88
CA LEU A 21 20.33 -47.22 14.88
C LEU A 21 19.57 -46.05 15.52
N VAL A 22 19.03 -46.23 16.72
CA VAL A 22 18.30 -45.17 17.45
C VAL A 22 19.24 -44.14 18.09
N LEU A 23 20.43 -44.55 18.53
CA LEU A 23 21.44 -43.68 19.14
C LEU A 23 22.38 -43.00 18.13
N GLY A 24 22.33 -43.40 16.85
CA GLY A 24 23.01 -42.71 15.75
C GLY A 24 22.36 -41.36 15.50
N GLY A 25 22.73 -40.36 16.30
CA GLY A 25 22.17 -39.01 16.25
C GLY A 25 22.16 -38.44 14.83
N CYS A 26 21.01 -37.88 14.44
CA CYS A 26 20.89 -37.15 13.18
C CYS A 26 21.91 -36.01 13.16
N VAL A 27 22.88 -36.06 12.24
CA VAL A 27 23.82 -34.96 12.05
C VAL A 27 23.03 -33.77 11.51
N VAL A 28 22.95 -32.70 12.29
CA VAL A 28 22.31 -31.46 11.83
C VAL A 28 23.33 -30.70 11.00
N ALA A 29 23.17 -30.75 9.69
CA ALA A 29 23.91 -29.86 8.79
C ALA A 29 23.36 -28.43 8.94
N PRO A 30 24.18 -27.42 9.25
CA PRO A 30 23.72 -26.04 9.28
C PRO A 30 23.27 -25.59 7.88
N SER A 31 22.18 -24.84 7.81
CA SER A 31 21.76 -24.22 6.55
C SER A 31 22.85 -23.27 6.06
N PRO A 32 23.20 -23.30 4.75
CA PRO A 32 24.12 -22.32 4.19
C PRO A 32 23.54 -20.90 4.36
N PRO A 33 24.41 -19.89 4.50
CA PRO A 33 23.96 -18.50 4.54
C PRO A 33 23.29 -18.13 3.20
N PRO A 34 22.29 -17.23 3.24
CA PRO A 34 21.69 -16.74 2.01
C PRO A 34 22.74 -16.04 1.14
N PRO A 35 22.59 -16.07 -0.20
CA PRO A 35 23.50 -15.37 -1.09
C PRO A 35 23.48 -13.85 -0.80
N PRO A 36 24.59 -13.14 -1.06
CA PRO A 36 24.63 -11.69 -0.91
C PRO A 36 23.56 -11.04 -1.78
N VAL A 37 22.64 -10.30 -1.14
CA VAL A 37 21.64 -9.52 -1.87
C VAL A 37 22.30 -8.22 -2.30
N HIS A 38 22.49 -8.04 -3.61
CA HIS A 38 22.86 -6.75 -4.16
C HIS A 38 21.68 -5.79 -4.02
N HIS A 39 21.73 -4.91 -3.03
CA HIS A 39 20.77 -3.83 -2.87
C HIS A 39 20.90 -2.86 -4.05
N ARG A 40 20.04 -3.03 -5.06
CA ARG A 40 19.86 -2.02 -6.10
C ARG A 40 19.25 -0.79 -5.43
N PRO A 41 19.88 0.41 -5.54
CA PRO A 41 19.26 1.63 -5.08
C PRO A 41 17.88 1.79 -5.73
N PRO A 42 16.83 2.23 -4.99
CA PRO A 42 15.56 2.53 -5.61
C PRO A 42 15.77 3.57 -6.72
N PRO A 43 15.06 3.46 -7.86
CA PRO A 43 15.17 4.49 -8.89
C PRO A 43 14.83 5.85 -8.26
N PRO A 44 15.54 6.93 -8.63
CA PRO A 44 15.20 8.26 -8.15
C PRO A 44 13.76 8.56 -8.55
N VAL A 45 12.92 8.84 -7.56
CA VAL A 45 11.55 9.30 -7.80
C VAL A 45 11.67 10.71 -8.36
N VAL A 46 11.43 10.86 -9.66
CA VAL A 46 11.28 12.19 -10.26
C VAL A 46 9.98 12.75 -9.72
N VAL A 47 10.07 13.70 -8.80
CA VAL A 47 8.93 14.49 -8.35
C VAL A 47 8.63 15.48 -9.48
N GLU A 48 7.80 15.06 -10.43
CA GLU A 48 7.21 16.00 -11.38
C GLU A 48 6.27 16.92 -10.59
N PRO A 49 6.46 18.25 -10.63
CA PRO A 49 5.51 19.17 -10.02
C PRO A 49 4.14 18.89 -10.63
N ALA A 50 3.12 18.67 -9.80
CA ALA A 50 1.75 18.56 -10.28
C ALA A 50 1.47 19.76 -11.20
N PRO A 51 0.87 19.55 -12.39
CA PRO A 51 0.59 20.64 -13.30
C PRO A 51 -0.18 21.72 -12.53
N PRO A 52 0.17 23.01 -12.70
CA PRO A 52 -0.57 24.07 -12.05
C PRO A 52 -2.03 23.89 -12.44
N VAL A 53 -2.89 23.65 -11.46
CA VAL A 53 -4.33 23.70 -11.68
C VAL A 53 -4.59 25.09 -12.21
N VAL A 54 -4.86 25.20 -13.51
CA VAL A 54 -5.23 26.45 -14.17
C VAL A 54 -6.66 26.74 -13.73
N ILE A 55 -6.81 27.18 -12.49
CA ILE A 55 -7.93 28.04 -12.13
C ILE A 55 -7.59 29.31 -12.88
N GLU A 56 -8.39 29.67 -13.87
CA GLU A 56 -8.38 31.02 -14.42
C GLU A 56 -8.73 31.95 -13.25
N ARG A 57 -7.70 32.34 -12.48
CA ARG A 57 -7.85 32.98 -11.19
C ARG A 57 -8.36 34.37 -11.46
N TYR A 58 -9.68 34.53 -11.38
CA TYR A 58 -10.27 35.84 -11.32
C TYR A 58 -9.70 36.56 -10.11
N ALA A 59 -8.84 37.55 -10.35
CA ALA A 59 -8.21 38.30 -9.28
C ALA A 59 -9.29 39.10 -8.52
N PRO A 60 -9.29 39.06 -7.18
CA PRO A 60 -10.17 39.92 -6.40
C PRO A 60 -9.99 41.40 -6.76
N PRO A 61 -11.06 42.21 -6.70
CA PRO A 61 -10.92 43.66 -6.65
C PRO A 61 -10.02 44.11 -5.48
N PRO A 62 -9.40 45.30 -5.57
CA PRO A 62 -8.61 45.86 -4.46
C PRO A 62 -9.42 45.91 -3.16
N GLY A 63 -8.82 45.47 -2.06
CA GLY A 63 -9.46 45.43 -0.74
C GLY A 63 -10.41 44.24 -0.51
N VAL A 64 -10.62 43.39 -1.51
CA VAL A 64 -11.40 42.15 -1.36
C VAL A 64 -10.45 40.97 -1.22
N VAL A 65 -10.62 40.18 -0.16
CA VAL A 65 -9.86 38.94 0.02
C VAL A 65 -10.48 37.85 -0.84
N TYR A 66 -9.65 37.07 -1.53
CA TYR A 66 -10.10 35.84 -2.17
C TYR A 66 -10.56 34.82 -1.14
N VAL A 67 -11.78 34.34 -1.27
CA VAL A 67 -12.32 33.23 -0.47
C VAL A 67 -12.49 32.06 -1.41
N GLU A 68 -11.92 30.91 -1.11
CA GLU A 68 -12.06 29.72 -1.95
C GLU A 68 -13.50 29.16 -1.95
N PRO A 69 -13.93 28.45 -3.01
CA PRO A 69 -15.25 27.82 -3.03
C PRO A 69 -15.42 26.83 -1.87
N ASN A 70 -16.50 26.97 -1.11
CA ASN A 70 -16.85 26.04 -0.02
C ASN A 70 -17.84 24.94 -0.46
N TYR A 71 -18.13 24.84 -1.76
CA TYR A 71 -18.96 23.80 -2.36
C TYR A 71 -18.58 23.59 -3.83
N ALA A 72 -19.00 22.45 -4.37
CA ALA A 72 -18.69 22.06 -5.74
C ALA A 72 -19.22 23.06 -6.78
N MET A 73 -18.52 23.11 -7.92
CA MET A 73 -18.96 23.83 -9.09
C MET A 73 -20.31 23.24 -9.59
N PRO A 74 -21.34 24.06 -9.86
CA PRO A 74 -22.69 23.56 -10.19
C PRO A 74 -22.74 22.77 -11.50
N ALA A 75 -21.98 23.22 -12.50
CA ALA A 75 -21.87 22.61 -13.82
C ALA A 75 -20.62 23.15 -14.54
N PRO A 76 -20.17 22.53 -15.64
CA PRO A 76 -19.11 23.11 -16.48
C PRO A 76 -19.44 24.54 -16.94
N GLY A 77 -18.41 25.40 -17.00
CA GLY A 77 -18.53 26.79 -17.45
C GLY A 77 -18.85 27.82 -16.36
N TYR A 78 -19.08 27.39 -15.12
CA TYR A 78 -19.15 28.31 -13.98
C TYR A 78 -17.74 28.69 -13.53
N ALA A 79 -17.51 29.98 -13.32
CA ALA A 79 -16.28 30.53 -12.77
C ALA A 79 -16.53 31.09 -11.36
N TRP A 80 -15.58 30.91 -10.45
CA TRP A 80 -15.63 31.49 -9.12
C TRP A 80 -15.27 32.97 -9.16
N ARG A 81 -16.23 33.85 -8.87
CA ARG A 81 -16.11 35.31 -9.06
C ARG A 81 -16.67 36.07 -7.86
N TYR A 82 -16.26 37.33 -7.75
CA TYR A 82 -16.75 38.25 -6.73
C TYR A 82 -17.99 39.02 -7.22
N HIS A 83 -19.08 38.93 -6.46
CA HIS A 83 -20.29 39.72 -6.60
C HIS A 83 -20.27 40.86 -5.55
N PRO A 84 -20.47 42.13 -5.94
CA PRO A 84 -20.38 43.26 -5.00
C PRO A 84 -21.32 43.16 -3.78
N ARG A 85 -22.55 42.70 -4.01
CA ARG A 85 -23.56 42.52 -2.95
C ARG A 85 -23.42 41.23 -2.13
N TYR A 86 -23.07 40.11 -2.76
CA TYR A 86 -23.18 38.78 -2.14
C TYR A 86 -21.82 38.11 -1.86
N GLY A 87 -20.72 38.75 -2.26
CA GLY A 87 -19.38 38.19 -2.10
C GLY A 87 -19.05 37.13 -3.14
N TRP A 88 -18.30 36.10 -2.75
CA TRP A 88 -17.81 35.08 -3.68
C TRP A 88 -18.90 34.07 -4.06
N GLY A 89 -19.00 33.77 -5.35
CA GLY A 89 -20.00 32.84 -5.89
C GLY A 89 -19.66 32.32 -7.28
N TRP A 90 -20.43 31.34 -7.74
CA TRP A 90 -20.32 30.79 -9.08
C TRP A 90 -21.07 31.66 -10.09
N TYR A 91 -20.40 32.09 -11.15
CA TYR A 91 -20.98 32.86 -12.25
C TYR A 91 -20.82 32.12 -13.57
N HIS A 92 -21.89 32.04 -14.36
CA HIS A 92 -21.88 31.54 -15.72
C HIS A 92 -22.20 32.66 -16.70
N PRO A 93 -21.43 32.86 -17.80
CA PRO A 93 -21.69 33.95 -18.75
C PRO A 93 -23.09 33.96 -19.36
N ARG A 94 -23.68 32.76 -19.56
CA ARG A 94 -25.03 32.60 -20.14
C ARG A 94 -26.16 32.56 -19.10
N TYR A 95 -25.89 32.08 -17.89
CA TYR A 95 -26.94 31.80 -16.88
C TYR A 95 -26.87 32.73 -15.67
N GLY A 96 -25.87 33.61 -15.62
CA GLY A 96 -25.66 34.54 -14.51
C GLY A 96 -25.12 33.84 -13.26
N TRP A 97 -25.41 34.43 -12.10
CA TRP A 97 -24.95 33.93 -10.81
C TRP A 97 -25.77 32.74 -10.33
N HIS A 98 -25.07 31.74 -9.80
CA HIS A 98 -25.69 30.61 -9.12
C HIS A 98 -26.39 31.07 -7.81
N ARG A 99 -27.42 30.35 -7.37
CA ARG A 99 -28.30 30.68 -6.22
C ARG A 99 -29.19 31.92 -6.40
N GLY A 100 -29.46 32.32 -7.64
CA GLY A 100 -30.42 33.40 -7.92
C GLY A 100 -29.95 34.79 -7.48
N TRP A 101 -28.64 35.00 -7.40
CA TRP A 101 -28.07 36.30 -7.10
C TRP A 101 -28.20 37.23 -8.32
N ASN A 102 -28.67 38.45 -8.09
CA ASN A 102 -28.89 39.46 -9.14
C ASN A 102 -28.35 40.82 -8.69
#